data_AF-A0A5C3PRT0-F1
#
_entry.id   AF-A0A5C3PRT0-F1
#
_cell.length_a   1.000
_cell.length_b   1.000
_cell.length_c   1.000
_cell.angle_alpha   90.00
_cell.angle_beta   90.00
_cell.angle_gamma   90.00
#
_symmetry.space_group_name_H-M   'P 1'
#
loop_
_entity.id
_entity.type
_entity.pdbx_description
1 polymer ?
#
loop_
_entity_poly.entity_id
_entity_poly.type
_entity_poly.pdbx_seq_one_letter_code
_entity_poly.pdbx_strand_id
1 'polypeptide(L)'
;MLRLLRAPTPSRQPIHARCFHASLARLHLVGPPDPVSHLRPVIYDDAPPPPPPHVRHPYSLREFTGDTREYQWKMLRQEIDAFNHDFWKESNTRFYAAKEAVLQSLPEGTTPEQREAALTDFYYSWVVQERTRLDKYGEEWRRRNWDAILLGARVHYEKFLSRIMHPFS
;
A
#
# COMPACT_ATOMS: atom_id res chain seq x y z
N MET A 1 -9.77 65.68 -17.81
CA MET A 1 -9.43 64.53 -18.66
C MET A 1 -8.41 63.67 -17.93
N LEU A 2 -8.78 62.46 -17.50
CA LEU A 2 -7.87 61.37 -17.11
C LEU A 2 -8.69 60.07 -17.12
N ARG A 3 -8.55 59.28 -18.19
CA ARG A 3 -9.14 57.94 -18.33
C ARG A 3 -8.09 56.94 -17.86
N LEU A 4 -8.32 56.28 -16.73
CA LEU A 4 -7.52 55.14 -16.30
C LEU A 4 -7.93 53.92 -17.15
N LEU A 5 -6.99 53.40 -17.95
CA LEU A 5 -7.14 52.19 -18.74
C LEU A 5 -7.05 50.97 -17.81
N ARG A 6 -8.13 50.19 -17.73
CA ARG A 6 -8.21 48.92 -17.00
C ARG A 6 -7.46 47.85 -17.80
N ALA A 7 -6.52 47.16 -17.17
CA ALA A 7 -5.83 46.02 -17.77
C ALA A 7 -6.80 44.83 -18.00
N PRO A 8 -6.63 44.05 -19.08
CA PRO A 8 -7.48 42.89 -19.34
C PRO A 8 -7.12 41.74 -18.38
N THR A 9 -8.14 41.17 -17.74
CA THR A 9 -8.02 39.93 -16.98
C THR A 9 -7.79 38.75 -17.92
N PRO A 10 -6.87 37.81 -17.61
CA PRO A 10 -6.70 36.62 -18.41
C PRO A 10 -7.96 35.76 -18.34
N SER A 11 -8.56 35.48 -19.50
CA SER A 11 -9.66 34.54 -19.63
C SER A 11 -9.13 33.12 -19.38
N ARG A 12 -9.59 32.50 -18.30
CA ARG A 12 -9.41 31.06 -18.09
C ARG A 12 -10.24 30.36 -19.16
N GLN A 13 -9.60 29.92 -20.24
CA GLN A 13 -10.27 29.05 -21.18
C GLN A 13 -10.54 27.71 -20.49
N PRO A 14 -11.76 27.17 -20.57
CA PRO A 14 -12.01 25.81 -20.13
C PRO A 14 -11.17 24.89 -21.02
N ILE A 15 -10.18 24.23 -20.41
CA ILE A 15 -9.47 23.14 -21.07
C ILE A 15 -10.52 22.04 -21.24
N HIS A 16 -11.11 21.94 -22.42
CA HIS A 16 -11.93 20.80 -22.80
C HIS A 16 -11.01 19.58 -22.85
N ALA A 17 -10.91 18.88 -21.72
CA ALA A 17 -10.28 17.57 -21.67
C ALA A 17 -11.09 16.66 -22.60
N ARG A 18 -10.51 16.33 -23.75
CA ARG A 18 -11.04 15.28 -24.63
C ARG A 18 -10.85 13.96 -23.90
N CYS A 19 -11.82 13.59 -23.06
CA CYS A 19 -11.86 12.31 -22.38
C CYS A 19 -12.34 11.22 -23.35
N PHE A 20 -11.58 10.96 -24.41
CA PHE A 20 -11.64 9.69 -25.12
C PHE A 20 -10.58 8.75 -24.55
N HIS A 21 -10.62 8.56 -23.23
CA HIS A 21 -9.82 7.51 -22.59
C HIS A 21 -10.76 6.35 -22.31
N ALA A 22 -10.69 5.30 -23.13
CA ALA A 22 -11.51 4.10 -23.01
C ALA A 22 -11.04 3.14 -21.89
N SER A 23 -9.99 3.51 -21.16
CA SER A 23 -9.57 2.77 -19.97
C SER A 23 -10.22 3.39 -18.73
N LEU A 24 -10.90 2.55 -17.93
CA LEU A 24 -11.30 2.91 -16.57
C LEU A 24 -10.12 3.59 -15.85
N ALA A 25 -10.34 4.78 -15.29
CA ALA A 25 -9.35 5.45 -14.47
C ALA A 25 -9.04 4.54 -13.27
N ARG A 26 -7.85 3.95 -13.24
CA ARG A 26 -7.33 3.29 -12.04
C ARG A 26 -6.79 4.41 -11.14
N LEU A 27 -7.45 4.71 -10.03
CA LEU A 27 -7.05 5.82 -9.15
C LEU A 27 -6.24 5.37 -7.92
N HIS A 28 -5.86 4.09 -7.82
CA HIS A 28 -4.90 3.64 -6.80
C HIS A 28 -3.60 4.44 -6.98
N LEU A 29 -3.21 5.21 -5.96
CA LEU A 29 -1.98 5.99 -5.99
C LEU A 29 -0.88 5.22 -5.26
N VAL A 30 0.37 5.46 -5.63
CA VAL A 30 1.53 4.85 -4.98
C VAL A 30 2.39 5.97 -4.39
N GLY A 31 2.64 5.89 -3.08
CA GLY A 31 3.44 6.87 -2.37
C GLY A 31 4.95 6.73 -2.58
N PRO A 32 5.75 7.65 -2.02
CA PRO A 32 7.20 7.54 -1.99
C PRO A 32 7.65 6.29 -1.19
N PRO A 33 8.87 5.78 -1.42
CA PRO A 33 9.39 4.66 -0.64
C PRO A 33 9.58 5.04 0.83
N ASP A 34 9.19 4.14 1.73
CA ASP A 34 9.43 4.28 3.16
C ASP A 34 10.93 4.23 3.49
N PRO A 35 11.46 5.08 4.40
CA PRO A 35 12.88 5.18 4.67
C PRO A 35 13.51 3.93 5.32
N VAL A 36 12.71 3.04 5.91
CA VAL A 36 13.23 1.85 6.62
C VAL A 36 12.91 0.57 5.86
N SER A 37 11.64 0.35 5.54
CA SER A 37 11.16 -0.84 4.81
C SER A 37 11.43 -0.78 3.31
N HIS A 38 11.68 0.40 2.73
CA HIS A 38 11.83 0.65 1.29
C HIS A 38 10.61 0.28 0.43
N LEU A 39 9.51 -0.13 1.05
CA LEU A 39 8.26 -0.44 0.37
C LEU A 39 7.50 0.85 0.05
N ARG A 40 6.72 0.81 -1.04
CA ARG A 40 5.88 1.94 -1.44
C ARG A 40 4.44 1.70 -0.98
N PRO A 41 3.85 2.60 -0.19
CA PRO A 41 2.48 2.44 0.26
C PRO A 41 1.51 2.65 -0.91
N VAL A 42 0.47 1.82 -0.97
CA VAL A 42 -0.62 1.96 -1.93
C VAL A 42 -1.76 2.72 -1.26
N ILE A 43 -2.20 3.80 -1.89
CA ILE A 43 -3.35 4.60 -1.47
C ILE A 43 -4.53 4.14 -2.32
N TYR A 44 -5.41 3.37 -1.69
CA TYR A 44 -6.63 2.88 -2.30
C TYR A 44 -7.65 4.02 -2.47
N ASP A 45 -8.10 4.23 -3.70
CA ASP A 45 -9.14 5.18 -4.10
C ASP A 45 -10.56 4.67 -3.88
N ASP A 46 -10.70 3.36 -3.72
CA ASP A 46 -11.95 2.65 -3.59
C ASP A 46 -12.39 2.51 -2.13
N ALA A 47 -11.90 3.40 -1.26
CA ALA A 47 -12.35 3.53 0.12
C ALA A 47 -13.89 3.69 0.18
N PRO A 48 -14.57 3.08 1.17
CA PRO A 48 -16.01 3.23 1.31
C PRO A 48 -16.38 4.71 1.38
N PRO A 49 -17.45 5.16 0.69
CA PRO A 49 -17.92 6.53 0.81
C PRO A 49 -18.27 6.83 2.27
N PRO A 50 -18.03 8.07 2.75
CA PRO A 50 -18.39 8.44 4.11
C PRO A 50 -19.90 8.25 4.34
N PRO A 51 -20.34 7.87 5.55
CA PRO A 51 -21.74 7.64 5.84
C PRO A 51 -22.57 8.92 5.58
N PRO A 52 -23.83 8.78 5.13
CA PRO A 52 -24.67 9.93 4.86
C PRO A 52 -24.90 10.77 6.14
N PRO A 53 -24.99 12.11 6.03
CA PRO A 53 -24.96 13.04 7.17
C PRO A 53 -26.11 12.86 8.17
N HIS A 54 -27.12 12.07 7.83
CA HIS A 54 -28.32 11.80 8.62
C HIS A 54 -28.17 10.63 9.60
N VAL A 55 -27.06 9.88 9.54
CA VAL A 55 -26.78 8.78 10.47
C VAL A 55 -25.65 9.24 11.40
N ARG A 56 -26.03 9.69 12.60
CA ARG A 56 -25.14 10.31 13.61
C ARG A 56 -25.03 9.46 14.89
N HIS A 57 -25.30 8.16 14.83
CA HIS A 57 -25.31 7.34 16.03
C HIS A 57 -24.13 6.36 15.99
N PRO A 58 -23.15 6.44 16.92
CA PRO A 58 -21.89 5.68 16.86
C PRO A 58 -22.03 4.14 16.84
N TYR A 59 -23.25 3.61 16.90
CA TYR A 59 -23.57 2.18 16.86
C TYR A 59 -24.72 1.84 15.89
N SER A 60 -25.02 2.74 14.94
CA SER A 60 -26.10 2.50 13.97
C SER A 60 -25.64 1.55 12.87
N LEU A 61 -26.19 0.33 12.85
CA LEU A 61 -25.96 -0.64 11.77
C LEU A 61 -26.40 -0.12 10.39
N ARG A 62 -27.22 0.94 10.33
CA ARG A 62 -27.64 1.60 9.08
C ARG A 62 -26.52 2.39 8.40
N GLU A 63 -25.39 2.62 9.06
CA GLU A 63 -24.21 3.27 8.45
C GLU A 63 -23.51 2.35 7.45
N PHE A 64 -23.70 1.04 7.58
CA PHE A 64 -23.13 0.02 6.70
C PHE A 64 -24.09 -0.29 5.54
N THR A 65 -24.40 0.70 4.71
CA THR A 65 -25.12 0.48 3.45
C THR A 65 -24.13 0.08 2.35
N GLY A 66 -23.92 -1.23 2.17
CA GLY A 66 -23.04 -1.77 1.14
C GLY A 66 -22.91 -3.29 1.23
N ASP A 67 -22.36 -3.91 0.19
CA ASP A 67 -22.02 -5.33 0.25
C ASP A 67 -20.89 -5.54 1.27
N THR A 68 -21.22 -6.22 2.38
CA THR A 68 -20.27 -6.53 3.45
C THR A 68 -19.03 -7.24 2.92
N ARG A 69 -19.15 -8.03 1.85
CA ARG A 69 -18.04 -8.79 1.26
C ARG A 69 -17.07 -7.91 0.51
N GLU A 70 -17.57 -6.88 -0.19
CA GLU A 70 -16.72 -5.90 -0.84
C GLU A 70 -15.90 -5.11 0.19
N TYR A 71 -16.53 -4.69 1.29
CA TYR A 71 -15.83 -4.03 2.39
C TYR A 71 -14.75 -4.94 3.00
N GLN A 72 -15.10 -6.19 3.31
CA GLN A 72 -14.17 -7.18 3.84
C GLN A 72 -12.98 -7.40 2.89
N TRP A 73 -13.22 -7.51 1.58
CA TRP A 73 -12.17 -7.66 0.59
C TRP A 73 -11.23 -6.45 0.55
N LYS A 74 -11.78 -5.23 0.61
CA LYS A 74 -11.00 -4.00 0.61
C LYS A 74 -10.13 -3.88 1.86
N MET A 75 -10.68 -4.19 3.03
CA MET A 75 -9.94 -4.21 4.29
C MET A 75 -8.83 -5.26 4.27
N LEU A 76 -9.11 -6.48 3.80
CA LEU A 76 -8.12 -7.55 3.72
C LEU A 76 -6.91 -7.17 2.86
N ARG A 77 -7.10 -6.45 1.76
CA ARG A 77 -5.96 -5.94 0.95
C ARG A 77 -5.09 -4.97 1.74
N GLN A 78 -5.70 -4.03 2.47
CA GLN A 78 -4.96 -3.06 3.29
C GLN A 78 -4.23 -3.76 4.45
N GLU A 79 -4.85 -4.77 5.06
CA GLU A 79 -4.21 -5.58 6.11
C GLU A 79 -3.01 -6.37 5.59
N ILE A 80 -3.08 -6.90 4.36
CA ILE A 80 -1.96 -7.59 3.71
C ILE A 80 -0.80 -6.62 3.45
N ASP A 81 -1.10 -5.41 2.97
CA ASP A 81 -0.09 -4.38 2.74
C ASP A 81 0.58 -3.93 4.05
N ALA A 82 -0.22 -3.72 5.11
CA ALA A 82 0.28 -3.39 6.43
C ALA A 82 1.18 -4.51 6.98
N PHE A 83 0.73 -5.77 6.87
CA PHE A 83 1.51 -6.93 7.29
C PHE A 83 2.85 -7.03 6.56
N ASN A 84 2.86 -6.82 5.24
CA ASN A 84 4.08 -6.80 4.43
C ASN A 84 5.00 -5.65 4.88
N HIS A 85 4.46 -4.45 5.05
CA HIS A 85 5.20 -3.28 5.52
C HIS A 85 5.86 -3.52 6.87
N ASP A 86 5.09 -3.95 7.87
CA ASP A 86 5.56 -4.16 9.24
C ASP A 86 6.66 -5.23 9.29
N PHE A 87 6.50 -6.33 8.55
CA PHE A 87 7.51 -7.38 8.48
C PHE A 87 8.84 -6.85 7.94
N TRP A 88 8.83 -6.15 6.81
CA TRP A 88 10.05 -5.62 6.19
C TRP A 88 10.67 -4.47 7.00
N LYS A 89 9.84 -3.64 7.63
CA LYS A 89 10.32 -2.61 8.55
C LYS A 89 11.10 -3.23 9.72
N GLU A 90 10.54 -4.24 10.36
CA GLU A 90 11.21 -4.95 11.47
C GLU A 90 12.47 -5.69 10.99
N SER A 91 12.37 -6.40 9.85
CA SER A 91 13.50 -7.11 9.25
C SER A 91 14.68 -6.19 8.96
N ASN A 92 14.44 -5.06 8.28
CA ASN A 92 15.48 -4.09 7.95
C ASN A 92 16.05 -3.44 9.22
N THR A 93 15.21 -3.10 10.19
CA THR A 93 15.67 -2.54 11.48
C THR A 93 16.64 -3.49 12.18
N ARG A 94 16.29 -4.77 12.28
CA ARG A 94 17.15 -5.79 12.90
C ARG A 94 18.43 -6.01 12.10
N PHE A 95 18.33 -6.04 10.77
CA PHE A 95 19.48 -6.18 9.88
C PHE A 95 20.49 -5.05 10.08
N TYR A 96 20.04 -3.79 10.06
CA TYR A 96 20.94 -2.64 10.26
C TYR A 96 21.55 -2.62 11.66
N ALA A 97 20.76 -2.94 12.69
CA ALA A 97 21.29 -3.03 14.06
C ALA A 97 22.37 -4.12 14.20
N ALA A 98 22.13 -5.31 13.62
CA ALA A 98 23.08 -6.41 13.68
C ALA A 98 24.35 -6.12 12.86
N LYS A 99 24.19 -5.53 11.67
CA LYS A 99 25.32 -5.09 10.84
C LYS A 99 26.20 -4.07 11.57
N GLU A 100 25.57 -3.09 12.22
CA GLU A 100 26.28 -2.07 12.98
C GLU A 100 27.01 -2.68 14.19
N ALA A 101 26.38 -3.62 14.90
CA ALA A 101 27.03 -4.34 16.01
C ALA A 101 28.29 -5.11 15.56
N VAL A 102 28.25 -5.75 14.39
CA VAL A 102 29.44 -6.40 13.81
C VAL A 102 30.52 -5.38 13.52
N LEU A 103 30.19 -4.25 12.90
CA LEU A 103 31.15 -3.18 12.59
C LEU A 103 31.79 -2.58 13.86
N GLN A 104 31.00 -2.38 14.93
CA GLN A 104 31.48 -1.85 16.21
C GLN A 104 32.34 -2.84 17.00
N SER A 105 32.19 -4.14 16.76
CA SER A 105 33.01 -5.18 17.38
C SER A 105 34.41 -5.31 16.80
N LEU A 106 34.68 -4.66 15.65
CA LEU A 106 35.97 -4.74 14.98
C LEU A 106 37.03 -3.87 15.70
N PRO A 107 38.28 -4.35 15.85
CA PRO A 107 39.35 -3.57 16.46
C PRO A 107 39.68 -2.27 15.71
N GLU A 108 40.12 -1.25 16.45
CA GLU A 108 40.70 -0.03 15.87
C GLU A 108 41.99 -0.39 15.11
N GLY A 109 42.03 -0.11 13.80
CA GLY A 109 43.13 -0.50 12.91
C GLY A 109 42.81 -1.64 11.93
N THR A 110 41.58 -2.15 11.93
CA THR A 110 41.11 -3.14 10.95
C THR A 110 41.24 -2.62 9.51
N THR A 111 41.87 -3.40 8.63
CA THR A 111 42.01 -3.03 7.22
C THR A 111 40.66 -3.11 6.49
N PRO A 112 40.48 -2.44 5.34
CA PRO A 112 39.26 -2.56 4.55
C PRO A 112 38.91 -4.01 4.19
N GLU A 113 39.91 -4.84 3.86
CA GLU A 113 39.73 -6.24 3.46
C GLU A 113 39.24 -7.11 4.62
N GLN A 114 39.76 -6.88 5.82
CA GLN A 114 39.32 -7.57 7.03
C GLN A 114 37.87 -7.20 7.39
N ARG A 115 37.49 -5.94 7.20
CA ARG A 115 36.11 -5.47 7.39
C ARG A 115 35.16 -6.14 6.38
N GLU A 116 35.57 -6.26 5.13
CA GLU A 116 34.79 -6.96 4.09
C GLU A 116 34.61 -8.45 4.40
N ALA A 117 35.66 -9.12 4.88
CA ALA A 117 35.57 -10.51 5.33
C ALA A 117 34.55 -10.67 6.48
N ALA A 118 34.63 -9.81 7.50
CA ALA A 118 33.69 -9.83 8.63
C ALA A 118 32.23 -9.58 8.19
N LEU A 119 32.02 -8.65 7.25
CA LEU A 119 30.70 -8.40 6.68
C LEU A 119 30.19 -9.59 5.86
N THR A 120 31.07 -10.27 5.11
CA THR A 120 30.71 -11.47 4.34
C THR A 120 30.21 -12.59 5.26
N ASP A 121 30.94 -12.86 6.35
CA ASP A 121 30.54 -13.83 7.37
C ASP A 121 29.22 -13.44 8.06
N PHE A 122 29.03 -12.13 8.33
CA PHE A 122 27.77 -11.60 8.81
C PHE A 122 26.62 -11.86 7.84
N TYR A 123 26.76 -11.55 6.55
CA TYR A 123 25.69 -11.77 5.57
C TYR A 123 25.29 -13.25 5.48
N TYR A 124 26.27 -14.15 5.47
CA TYR A 124 26.01 -15.58 5.47
C TYR A 124 25.22 -16.00 6.71
N SER A 125 25.71 -15.64 7.90
CA SER A 125 25.07 -16.00 9.17
C SER A 125 23.68 -15.39 9.31
N TRP A 126 23.47 -14.15 8.87
CA TRP A 126 22.17 -13.49 8.86
C TRP A 126 21.12 -14.26 8.05
N VAL A 127 21.46 -14.66 6.83
CA VAL A 127 20.54 -15.42 5.96
C VAL A 127 20.18 -16.76 6.60
N VAL A 128 21.15 -17.46 7.21
CA VAL A 128 20.90 -18.73 7.90
C VAL A 128 19.99 -18.53 9.11
N GLN A 129 20.22 -17.49 9.91
CA GLN A 129 19.43 -17.18 11.11
C GLN A 129 17.99 -16.77 10.78
N GLU A 130 17.79 -15.90 9.78
CA GLU A 130 16.45 -15.38 9.43
C GLU A 130 15.64 -16.33 8.55
N ARG A 131 16.24 -17.42 8.04
CA ARG A 131 15.56 -18.38 7.15
C ARG A 131 14.20 -18.84 7.69
N THR A 132 14.16 -19.27 8.95
CA THR A 132 12.91 -19.76 9.57
C THR A 132 11.84 -18.68 9.65
N ARG A 133 12.24 -17.42 9.90
CA ARG A 133 11.31 -16.28 9.98
C ARG A 133 10.79 -15.90 8.58
N LEU A 134 11.66 -15.93 7.57
CA LEU A 134 11.31 -15.72 6.17
C LEU A 134 10.36 -16.81 5.64
N ASP A 135 10.61 -18.08 5.98
CA ASP A 135 9.75 -19.19 5.57
C ASP A 135 8.34 -19.04 6.15
N LYS A 136 8.24 -18.75 7.46
CA LYS A 136 6.95 -18.47 8.13
C LYS A 136 6.24 -17.27 7.54
N TYR A 137 6.98 -16.19 7.28
CA TYR A 137 6.43 -15.01 6.60
C TYR A 137 5.90 -15.36 5.21
N GLY A 138 6.64 -16.11 4.41
CA GLY A 138 6.26 -16.49 3.06
C GLY A 138 5.05 -17.43 3.02
N GLU A 139 4.89 -18.31 4.01
CA GLU A 139 3.68 -19.11 4.19
C GLU A 139 2.46 -18.24 4.53
N GLU A 140 2.59 -17.37 5.54
CA GLU A 140 1.52 -16.48 5.98
C GLU A 140 1.10 -15.48 4.90
N TRP A 141 2.08 -14.86 4.23
CA TRP A 141 1.82 -13.93 3.13
C TRP A 141 1.06 -14.62 2.00
N ARG A 142 1.48 -15.83 1.59
CA ARG A 142 0.76 -16.60 0.56
C ARG A 142 -0.66 -16.95 0.99
N ARG A 143 -0.85 -17.42 2.24
CA ARG A 143 -2.16 -17.75 2.79
C ARG A 143 -3.12 -16.56 2.69
N ARG A 144 -2.71 -15.40 3.22
CA ARG A 144 -3.54 -14.18 3.19
C ARG A 144 -3.85 -13.71 1.77
N ASN A 145 -2.87 -13.78 0.86
CA ASN A 145 -3.08 -13.42 -0.54
C ASN A 145 -4.09 -14.36 -1.23
N TRP A 146 -4.03 -15.67 -0.95
CA TRP A 146 -5.01 -16.62 -1.46
C TRP A 146 -6.41 -16.32 -0.96
N ASP A 147 -6.57 -16.04 0.34
CA ASP A 147 -7.85 -15.64 0.93
C ASP A 147 -8.41 -14.37 0.26
N ALA A 148 -7.55 -13.37 0.01
CA ALA A 148 -7.93 -12.13 -0.66
C ALA A 148 -8.33 -12.33 -2.13
N ILE A 149 -7.63 -13.21 -2.86
CA ILE A 149 -7.95 -13.55 -4.25
C ILE A 149 -9.31 -14.26 -4.31
N LEU A 150 -9.55 -15.23 -3.44
CA LEU A 150 -10.81 -15.98 -3.40
C LEU A 150 -12.00 -15.08 -3.05
N LEU A 151 -11.85 -14.23 -2.03
CA LEU A 151 -12.89 -13.28 -1.64
C LEU A 151 -13.14 -12.25 -2.75
N GLY A 152 -12.08 -11.72 -3.36
CA GLY A 152 -12.19 -10.80 -4.49
C GLY A 152 -12.88 -11.43 -5.69
N ALA A 153 -12.55 -12.68 -6.03
CA ALA A 153 -13.20 -13.42 -7.11
C ALA A 153 -14.70 -13.57 -6.86
N ARG A 154 -15.11 -13.88 -5.63
CA ARG A 154 -16.52 -13.96 -5.24
C ARG A 154 -17.23 -12.61 -5.39
N VAL A 155 -16.64 -11.52 -4.88
CA VAL A 155 -17.20 -10.16 -5.02
C VAL A 155 -17.37 -9.77 -6.49
N HIS A 156 -16.36 -10.02 -7.32
CA HIS A 156 -16.43 -9.72 -8.75
C HIS A 156 -17.46 -10.57 -9.51
N TYR A 157 -17.60 -11.85 -9.13
CA TYR A 157 -18.62 -12.73 -9.67
C TYR A 157 -20.03 -12.23 -9.36
N GLU A 158 -20.30 -11.82 -8.11
CA GLU A 158 -21.60 -11.29 -7.69
C GLU A 158 -21.94 -9.98 -8.40
N LYS A 159 -20.95 -9.08 -8.55
CA LYS A 159 -21.11 -7.85 -9.34
C LYS A 159 -21.39 -8.14 -10.82
N PHE A 160 -20.72 -9.14 -11.39
CA PHE A 160 -20.92 -9.54 -12.77
C PHE A 160 -22.33 -10.10 -13.00
N LEU A 161 -22.80 -11.01 -12.14
CA LEU A 161 -24.16 -11.53 -12.19
C LEU A 161 -25.20 -10.42 -12.03
N SER A 162 -25.01 -9.52 -11.07
CA SER A 162 -25.93 -8.40 -10.85
C SER A 162 -26.08 -7.51 -12.08
N ARG A 163 -24.98 -7.24 -12.79
CA ARG A 163 -24.99 -6.47 -14.05
C ARG A 163 -25.71 -7.18 -15.19
N ILE A 164 -25.61 -8.51 -15.26
CA ILE A 164 -26.33 -9.31 -16.26
C ILE A 164 -27.82 -9.36 -15.94
N MET A 165 -28.18 -9.54 -14.67
CA MET A 165 -29.57 -9.67 -14.23
C MET A 165 -30.32 -8.33 -14.23
N HIS A 166 -29.61 -7.22 -14.02
CA HIS A 166 -30.18 -5.86 -14.02
C HIS A 166 -29.42 -4.96 -15.02
N PRO A 167 -29.56 -5.19 -16.34
CA PRO A 167 -28.78 -4.48 -17.35
C PRO A 167 -29.19 -3.00 -17.53
N PHE A 168 -30.31 -2.57 -16.92
CA PHE A 168 -30.89 -1.23 -17.09
C PHE A 168 -31.19 -0.51 -15.75
N SER A 169 -30.62 -0.97 -14.63
CA SER A 169 -30.72 -0.28 -13.32
C SER A 169 -29.51 0.60 -13.04
#